data_AF-A0A7J4P2H8-F1
#
_entry.id   AF-A0A7J4P2H8-F1
#
_cell.length_a   1.000
_cell.length_b   1.000
_cell.length_c   1.000
_cell.angle_alpha   90.00
_cell.angle_beta   90.00
_cell.angle_gamma   90.00
#
_symmetry.space_group_name_H-M   'P 1'
#
loop_
_entity.id
_entity.type
_entity.pdbx_description
1 polymer ?
#
loop_
_entity_poly.entity_id
_entity_poly.type
_entity_poly.pdbx_seq_one_letter_code
_entity_poly.pdbx_strand_id
1 'polypeptide(L)'
;MGAVGHAGFAGRIREAGLLLPPLADYTDYPYRRVMADFDPPFLVTEMVSASAIVHGGSKTKQMLERVEGARCEGVQLVGFDPEHMAGAAKVVEGLGFAYVDINMGCTINKVTR
;
A
#
# COMPACT_ATOMS: atom_id res chain seq x y z
N MET A 1 -26.21 2.92 -16.01
CA MET A 1 -25.47 2.62 -14.77
C MET A 1 -24.14 3.34 -14.89
N GLY A 2 -24.08 4.57 -14.39
CA GLY A 2 -23.02 5.53 -14.70
C GLY A 2 -21.73 5.22 -13.96
N ALA A 3 -20.60 5.36 -14.66
CA ALA A 3 -19.26 5.28 -14.09
C ALA A 3 -19.15 6.29 -12.94
N VAL A 4 -19.05 5.80 -11.71
CA VAL A 4 -18.59 6.60 -10.58
C VAL A 4 -17.14 6.93 -10.91
N GLY A 5 -16.90 8.14 -11.45
CA GLY A 5 -15.56 8.62 -11.75
C GLY A 5 -14.70 8.37 -10.52
N HIS A 6 -13.74 7.46 -10.63
CA HIS A 6 -12.86 7.15 -9.52
C HIS A 6 -12.05 8.41 -9.30
N ALA A 7 -12.47 9.23 -8.34
CA ALA A 7 -11.59 10.18 -7.72
C ALA A 7 -10.31 9.39 -7.38
N GLY A 8 -9.21 9.72 -8.06
CA GLY A 8 -7.90 9.15 -7.74
C GLY A 8 -7.58 9.44 -6.26
N PHE A 9 -6.48 8.89 -5.76
CA PHE A 9 -6.06 9.02 -4.36
C PHE A 9 -6.32 10.42 -3.76
N ALA A 10 -5.86 11.48 -4.44
CA ALA A 10 -6.02 12.87 -3.98
C ALA A 10 -7.48 13.35 -3.87
N GLY A 11 -8.36 12.92 -4.77
CA GLY A 11 -9.77 13.32 -4.73
C GLY A 11 -10.50 12.68 -3.54
N ARG A 12 -10.23 11.39 -3.30
CA ARG A 12 -10.79 10.67 -2.14
C ARG A 12 -10.30 11.24 -0.80
N ILE A 13 -9.06 11.71 -0.70
CA ILE A 13 -8.53 12.30 0.55
C ILE A 13 -9.28 13.59 0.84
N ARG A 14 -9.48 14.43 -0.18
CA ARG A 14 -10.18 15.71 -0.02
C ARG A 14 -11.64 15.53 0.38
N GLU A 15 -12.29 14.50 -0.13
CA GLU A 15 -13.69 14.18 0.19
C GLU A 15 -13.84 13.58 1.59
N ALA A 16 -13.03 12.58 1.93
CA ALA A 16 -13.17 11.84 3.18
C ALA A 16 -12.51 12.53 4.38
N GLY A 17 -11.41 13.28 4.17
CA GLY A 17 -10.61 13.86 5.25
C GLY A 17 -9.96 12.84 6.18
N LEU A 18 -9.84 11.59 5.75
CA LEU A 18 -9.40 10.45 6.57
C LEU A 18 -8.36 9.62 5.81
N LEU A 19 -7.33 9.15 6.53
CA LEU A 19 -6.38 8.17 6.03
C LEU A 19 -6.09 7.13 7.11
N LEU A 20 -6.09 5.85 6.74
CA LEU A 20 -5.62 4.79 7.62
C LEU A 20 -4.08 4.74 7.57
N PRO A 21 -3.37 4.73 8.72
CA PRO A 21 -1.91 4.64 8.71
C PRO A 21 -1.44 3.23 8.36
N PRO A 22 -0.28 3.08 7.69
CA PRO A 22 0.39 1.80 7.54
C PRO A 22 1.06 1.41 8.87
N LEU A 23 0.65 0.28 9.42
CA LEU A 23 1.11 -0.23 10.70
C LEU A 23 1.67 -1.64 10.50
N ALA A 24 2.99 -1.79 10.68
CA ALA A 24 3.65 -3.08 10.61
C ALA A 24 3.10 -4.05 11.67
N ASP A 25 2.84 -5.29 11.28
CA ASP A 25 2.20 -6.35 12.08
C ASP A 25 0.72 -6.09 12.45
N TYR A 26 0.06 -5.11 11.83
CA TYR A 26 -1.36 -4.81 12.04
C TYR A 26 -2.15 -4.67 10.73
N THR A 27 -1.66 -3.87 9.78
CA THR A 27 -2.35 -3.62 8.50
C THR A 27 -2.07 -4.70 7.45
N ASP A 28 -2.05 -5.96 7.89
CA ASP A 28 -1.85 -7.14 7.05
C ASP A 28 -3.08 -7.47 6.18
N TYR A 29 -2.98 -8.49 5.34
CA TYR A 29 -4.09 -8.85 4.44
C TYR A 29 -5.39 -9.21 5.19
N PRO A 30 -5.39 -10.08 6.22
CA PRO A 30 -6.59 -10.36 7.02
C PRO A 30 -7.25 -9.10 7.59
N TYR A 31 -6.48 -8.18 8.16
CA TYR A 31 -7.00 -6.91 8.65
C TYR A 31 -7.65 -6.10 7.53
N ARG A 32 -6.94 -5.92 6.40
CA ARG A 32 -7.47 -5.15 5.26
C ARG A 32 -8.73 -5.79 4.67
N ARG A 33 -8.82 -7.13 4.66
CA ARG A 33 -10.01 -7.87 4.24
C ARG A 33 -11.22 -7.57 5.10
N VAL A 34 -11.07 -7.63 6.43
CA VAL A 34 -12.16 -7.29 7.36
C VAL A 34 -12.53 -5.82 7.22
N MET A 35 -11.54 -4.93 7.12
CA MET A 35 -11.80 -3.50 6.96
C MET A 35 -12.53 -3.17 5.66
N ALA A 36 -12.31 -3.90 4.57
CA ALA A 36 -13.03 -3.68 3.32
C ALA A 36 -14.55 -3.84 3.44
N ASP A 37 -15.04 -4.65 4.39
CA ASP A 37 -16.49 -4.82 4.64
C ASP A 37 -17.13 -3.53 5.19
N PHE A 38 -16.33 -2.60 5.73
CA PHE A 38 -16.77 -1.30 6.22
C PHE A 38 -16.67 -0.17 5.18
N ASP A 39 -16.32 -0.49 3.93
CA ASP A 39 -16.17 0.45 2.80
C ASP A 39 -15.32 1.70 3.12
N PRO A 40 -14.10 1.55 3.69
CA PRO A 40 -13.26 2.69 4.02
C PRO A 40 -12.84 3.43 2.74
N PRO A 41 -12.57 4.74 2.83
CA PRO A 41 -12.12 5.51 1.67
C PRO A 41 -10.79 5.00 1.10
N PHE A 42 -9.96 4.39 1.97
CA PHE A 42 -8.65 3.84 1.65
C PHE A 42 -8.32 2.61 2.49
N LEU A 43 -7.51 1.73 1.90
CA LEU A 43 -6.74 0.71 2.61
C LEU A 43 -5.27 0.89 2.26
N VAL A 44 -4.39 0.54 3.19
CA VAL A 44 -2.94 0.56 2.98
C VAL A 44 -2.33 -0.69 3.56
N THR A 45 -1.34 -1.25 2.88
CA THR A 45 -0.55 -2.35 3.42
C THR A 45 0.28 -1.91 4.61
N GLU A 46 0.86 -2.88 5.31
CA GLU A 46 2.05 -2.64 6.12
C GLU A 46 3.17 -1.99 5.27
N MET A 47 4.19 -1.45 5.92
CA MET A 47 5.39 -1.02 5.20
C MET A 47 6.07 -2.24 4.56
N VAL A 48 6.35 -2.16 3.26
CA VAL A 48 6.99 -3.24 2.49
C VAL A 48 8.34 -2.78 1.97
N SER A 49 9.38 -3.57 2.20
CA SER A 49 10.73 -3.27 1.73
C SER A 49 10.78 -3.31 0.19
N ALA A 50 11.25 -2.24 -0.44
CA ALA A 50 11.39 -2.16 -1.89
C ALA A 50 12.33 -3.23 -2.45
N SER A 51 13.45 -3.50 -1.76
CA SER A 51 14.36 -4.57 -2.16
C SER A 51 13.67 -5.94 -2.05
N ALA A 52 12.90 -6.20 -0.99
CA ALA A 52 12.16 -7.46 -0.85
C ALA A 52 11.12 -7.67 -1.97
N ILE A 53 10.48 -6.59 -2.44
CA ILE A 53 9.55 -6.65 -3.59
C ILE A 53 10.28 -7.06 -4.86
N VAL A 54 11.42 -6.43 -5.15
CA VAL A 54 12.22 -6.75 -6.33
C VAL A 54 12.73 -8.20 -6.31
N HIS A 55 13.09 -8.73 -5.14
CA HIS A 55 13.53 -10.12 -5.00
C HIS A 55 12.37 -11.14 -5.09
N GLY A 56 11.12 -10.73 -4.85
CA GLY A 56 9.94 -11.55 -5.11
C GLY A 56 9.73 -12.75 -4.18
N GLY A 57 10.14 -12.65 -2.91
CA GLY A 57 9.96 -13.70 -1.90
C GLY A 57 8.49 -14.03 -1.60
N SER A 58 8.21 -15.24 -1.11
CA SER A 58 6.85 -15.69 -0.80
C SER A 58 6.14 -14.80 0.21
N LYS A 59 6.83 -14.41 1.30
CA LYS A 59 6.30 -13.48 2.30
C LYS A 59 5.90 -12.15 1.68
N THR A 60 6.73 -11.60 0.79
CA THR A 60 6.45 -10.31 0.13
C THR A 60 5.24 -10.41 -0.79
N LYS A 61 5.07 -11.53 -1.50
CA LYS A 61 3.88 -11.79 -2.31
C LYS A 61 2.61 -11.82 -1.45
N GLN A 62 2.66 -12.43 -0.26
CA GLN A 62 1.55 -12.43 0.69
C GLN A 62 1.23 -11.02 1.21
N MET A 63 2.25 -10.22 1.54
CA MET A 63 2.04 -8.82 1.97
C MET A 63 1.37 -7.98 0.87
N LEU A 64 1.71 -8.24 -0.38
CA LEU A 64 1.18 -7.58 -1.59
C LEU A 64 -0.11 -8.22 -2.12
N GLU A 65 -0.75 -9.11 -1.37
CA GLU A 65 -2.06 -9.62 -1.75
C GLU A 65 -3.10 -8.50 -1.66
N ARG A 66 -3.85 -8.32 -2.75
CA ARG A 66 -4.88 -7.29 -2.85
C ARG A 66 -6.20 -7.78 -2.33
N VAL A 67 -6.93 -6.89 -1.67
CA VAL A 67 -8.28 -7.16 -1.22
C VAL A 67 -9.25 -7.01 -2.39
N GLU A 68 -9.95 -8.09 -2.72
CA GLU A 68 -11.01 -8.05 -3.72
C GLU A 68 -12.13 -7.08 -3.29
N GLY A 69 -12.58 -6.25 -4.23
CA GLY A 69 -13.60 -5.22 -3.97
C GLY A 69 -13.09 -3.94 -3.30
N ALA A 70 -11.82 -3.88 -2.88
CA ALA A 70 -11.24 -2.64 -2.34
C ALA A 70 -11.23 -1.54 -3.41
N ARG A 71 -11.88 -0.41 -3.11
CA ARG A 71 -12.00 0.74 -4.03
C ARG A 71 -10.69 1.49 -4.22
N CYS A 72 -9.87 1.56 -3.17
CA CYS A 72 -8.59 2.25 -3.18
C CYS A 72 -7.67 1.61 -2.15
N GLU A 73 -6.77 0.75 -2.61
CA GLU A 73 -5.76 0.09 -1.78
C GLU A 73 -4.37 0.50 -2.29
N GLY A 74 -3.46 0.83 -1.39
CA GLY A 74 -2.08 1.20 -1.75
C GLY A 74 -1.03 0.50 -0.90
N VAL A 75 0.23 0.63 -1.34
CA VAL A 75 1.39 0.05 -0.68
C VAL A 75 2.31 1.15 -0.18
N GLN A 76 2.74 1.07 1.07
CA GLN A 76 3.82 1.91 1.57
C GLN A 76 5.17 1.22 1.36
N LEU A 77 6.04 1.83 0.55
CA LEU A 77 7.40 1.36 0.29
C LEU A 77 8.39 1.92 1.31
N VAL A 78 9.35 1.10 1.71
CA VAL A 78 10.53 1.53 2.47
C VAL A 78 11.81 1.06 1.80
N GLY A 79 12.78 1.94 1.68
CA GLY A 79 14.07 1.66 1.04
C GLY A 79 14.86 2.94 0.78
N PHE A 80 16.13 2.78 0.45
CA PHE A 80 17.05 3.89 0.16
C PHE A 80 17.67 3.80 -1.23
N ASP A 81 17.66 2.62 -1.85
CA ASP A 81 18.22 2.39 -3.17
C ASP A 81 17.22 2.84 -4.26
N PRO A 82 17.54 3.85 -5.09
CA PRO A 82 16.60 4.38 -6.08
C PRO A 82 16.16 3.35 -7.12
N GLU A 83 17.02 2.42 -7.52
CA GLU A 83 16.70 1.39 -8.51
C GLU A 83 15.68 0.39 -7.95
N HIS A 84 15.89 -0.07 -6.71
CA HIS A 84 14.93 -0.91 -6.02
C HIS A 84 13.61 -0.18 -5.77
N MET A 85 13.63 1.10 -5.37
CA MET A 85 12.42 1.90 -5.18
C MET A 85 11.60 2.01 -6.47
N ALA A 86 12.26 2.30 -7.60
CA ALA A 86 11.62 2.37 -8.91
C ALA A 86 11.09 1.00 -9.38
N GLY A 87 11.87 -0.07 -9.19
CA GLY A 87 11.47 -1.43 -9.53
C GLY A 87 10.26 -1.89 -8.72
N ALA A 88 10.27 -1.65 -7.40
CA ALA A 88 9.15 -1.97 -6.52
C ALA A 88 7.89 -1.21 -6.89
N ALA A 89 7.98 0.09 -7.19
CA ALA A 89 6.83 0.89 -7.62
C ALA A 89 6.18 0.32 -8.90
N LYS A 90 6.99 -0.11 -9.88
CA LYS A 90 6.49 -0.78 -11.10
C LYS A 90 5.79 -2.11 -10.81
N VAL A 91 6.32 -2.90 -9.87
CA VAL A 91 5.67 -4.15 -9.45
C VAL A 91 4.32 -3.85 -8.79
N VAL A 92 4.27 -2.87 -7.88
CA VAL A 92 3.03 -2.46 -7.20
C VAL A 92 1.99 -1.96 -8.20
N GLU A 93 2.38 -1.13 -9.17
CA GLU A 93 1.52 -0.70 -10.28
C GLU A 93 1.01 -1.90 -11.09
N GLY A 94 1.89 -2.84 -11.46
CA GLY A 94 1.54 -4.04 -12.22
C GLY A 94 0.57 -4.98 -11.50
N LEU A 95 0.54 -4.97 -10.16
CA LEU A 95 -0.44 -5.68 -9.34
C LEU A 95 -1.79 -4.94 -9.23
N GLY A 96 -1.86 -3.69 -9.72
CA GLY A 96 -3.07 -2.89 -9.79
C GLY A 96 -3.45 -2.18 -8.49
N PHE A 97 -2.49 -1.94 -7.60
CA PHE A 97 -2.71 -1.04 -6.46
C PHE A 97 -2.99 0.39 -6.95
N ALA A 98 -3.81 1.13 -6.22
CA ALA A 98 -4.29 2.45 -6.62
C ALA A 98 -3.27 3.57 -6.37
N TYR A 99 -2.32 3.36 -5.45
CA TYR A 99 -1.27 4.32 -5.13
C TYR A 99 -0.04 3.65 -4.51
N VAL A 100 1.08 4.35 -4.59
CA VAL A 100 2.33 4.04 -3.90
C VAL A 100 2.61 5.17 -2.91
N ASP A 101 2.86 4.83 -1.66
CA ASP A 101 3.35 5.73 -0.62
C ASP A 101 4.82 5.45 -0.31
N ILE A 102 5.58 6.45 0.11
CA ILE A 102 7.00 6.29 0.46
C ILE A 102 7.18 6.61 1.94
N ASN A 103 7.61 5.62 2.70
CA ASN A 103 7.93 5.81 4.11
C ASN A 103 9.19 6.67 4.24
N MET A 104 9.00 7.91 4.71
CA MET A 104 10.08 8.85 5.05
C MET A 104 10.11 9.19 6.55
N GLY A 105 9.44 8.39 7.39
CA GLY A 105 9.20 8.73 8.80
C GLY A 105 9.64 7.68 9.81
N CYS A 106 9.95 6.44 9.38
CA CYS A 106 10.28 5.37 10.31
C CYS A 106 11.67 5.56 10.93
N THR A 107 11.74 5.61 12.26
CA THR A 107 12.99 5.81 13.01
C THR A 107 13.61 4.52 13.54
N ILE A 108 13.03 3.35 13.24
CA ILE A 108 13.52 2.07 13.74
C ILE A 108 14.91 1.76 13.19
N ASN A 109 15.74 1.11 14.01
CA ASN A 109 17.14 0.81 13.65
C ASN A 109 17.28 0.06 12.33
N LYS A 110 16.36 -0.84 11.98
CA LYS A 110 16.40 -1.62 10.73
C LYS A 110 16.22 -0.77 9.46
N VAL A 111 15.75 0.46 9.59
CA VAL A 111 15.53 1.41 8.49
C VAL A 111 16.60 2.51 8.51
N THR A 112 17.02 2.94 9.70
CA THR A 112 17.93 4.08 9.89
C THR A 112 19.40 3.71 10.04
N ARG A 113 19.75 2.42 10.19
CA ARG A 113 21.11 1.91 10.32
C ARG A 113 21.32 0.73 9.38
#